data_AF-A0A5B8A2K1-F1
#
_entry.id   AF-A0A5B8A2K1-F1
#
_cell.length_a   1.000
_cell.length_b   1.000
_cell.length_c   1.000
_cell.angle_alpha   90.00
_cell.angle_beta   90.00
_cell.angle_gamma   90.00
#
_symmetry.space_group_name_H-M   'P 1'
#
loop_
_entity.id
_entity.type
_entity.pdbx_description
1 polymer ?
#
loop_
_entity_poly.entity_id
_entity_poly.type
_entity_poly.pdbx_seq_one_letter_code
_entity_poly.pdbx_strand_id
1 'polypeptide(L)'
;MRLFLVAAVLFCGMSAAAAQTKSISPGKQRSENRKALRDARRSSAEYKDSHLAVNKATFKRGASGRQVTQSDGRDKFKFDNSGMPRVSEPSHVSLRLRKKKSTPQN
;
A
#
# COMPACT_ATOMS: atom_id res chain seq x y z
N MET A 1 22.53 -20.01 -47.04
CA MET A 1 21.42 -19.02 -47.13
C MET A 1 20.43 -19.11 -45.98
N ARG A 2 19.84 -20.29 -45.69
CA ARG A 2 18.89 -20.46 -44.55
C ARG A 2 19.51 -20.17 -43.17
N LEU A 3 20.75 -20.60 -42.93
CA LEU A 3 21.47 -20.33 -41.68
C LEU A 3 21.76 -18.84 -41.46
N PHE A 4 22.02 -18.08 -42.54
CA PHE A 4 22.21 -16.64 -42.47
C PHE A 4 20.90 -15.90 -42.12
N LEU A 5 19.76 -16.38 -42.63
CA LEU A 5 18.44 -15.83 -42.28
C LEU A 5 18.10 -16.10 -40.81
N VAL A 6 18.41 -17.30 -40.30
CA VAL A 6 18.19 -17.64 -38.88
C VAL A 6 19.10 -16.82 -37.96
N ALA A 7 20.37 -16.64 -38.34
CA ALA A 7 21.31 -15.81 -37.60
C ALA A 7 20.90 -14.33 -37.58
N ALA A 8 20.39 -13.79 -38.69
CA ALA A 8 19.91 -12.42 -38.78
C ALA A 8 18.69 -12.17 -37.89
N VAL A 9 17.75 -13.13 -37.84
CA VAL A 9 16.56 -13.03 -36.97
C VAL A 9 16.94 -13.10 -35.49
N LEU A 10 17.88 -13.96 -35.12
CA LEU A 10 18.42 -14.03 -33.75
C LEU A 10 19.12 -12.73 -33.34
N PHE A 11 19.87 -12.10 -34.26
CA PHE A 11 20.57 -10.86 -33.98
C PHE A 11 19.63 -9.65 -33.83
N CYS A 12 18.54 -9.59 -34.60
CA CYS A 12 17.51 -8.56 -34.45
C CYS A 12 16.73 -8.66 -33.13
N GLY A 13 16.68 -9.84 -32.49
CA GLY A 13 16.03 -10.04 -31.19
C GLY A 13 16.86 -9.60 -29.98
N MET A 14 18.16 -9.30 -30.17
CA MET A 14 19.07 -8.89 -29.10
C MET A 14 19.01 -7.40 -28.74
N SER A 15 17.98 -6.67 -29.15
CA SER A 15 17.73 -5.34 -28.58
C SER A 15 17.40 -5.51 -27.10
N ALA A 16 18.43 -5.34 -26.28
CA ALA A 16 18.34 -5.28 -24.84
C ALA A 16 17.14 -4.41 -24.47
N ALA A 17 16.21 -5.00 -23.72
CA ALA A 17 15.20 -4.27 -22.98
C ALA A 17 15.93 -3.40 -21.95
N ALA A 18 16.54 -2.31 -22.41
CA ALA A 18 16.96 -1.21 -21.59
C ALA A 18 15.66 -0.58 -21.09
N ALA A 19 15.10 -1.21 -20.06
CA ALA A 19 13.93 -0.76 -19.35
C ALA A 19 14.30 0.55 -18.64
N GLN A 20 14.35 1.63 -19.42
CA GLN A 20 13.99 3.01 -19.15
C GLN A 20 14.26 3.59 -17.75
N THR A 21 15.29 3.16 -17.04
CA THR A 21 15.77 3.88 -15.86
C THR A 21 16.73 4.96 -16.31
N LYS A 22 16.22 5.98 -17.01
CA LYS A 22 16.92 7.27 -17.07
C LYS A 22 17.15 7.70 -15.62
N SER A 23 18.39 8.04 -15.28
CA SER A 23 18.73 8.63 -13.97
C SER A 23 18.12 10.02 -13.89
N ILE A 24 16.83 10.06 -13.55
CA ILE A 24 16.08 11.29 -13.38
C ILE A 24 16.40 11.83 -11.98
N SER A 25 16.75 13.12 -11.91
CA SER A 25 16.98 13.77 -10.63
C SER A 25 15.73 13.66 -9.74
N PRO A 26 15.87 13.53 -8.41
CA PRO A 26 14.72 13.37 -7.51
C PRO A 26 13.65 14.47 -7.66
N GLY A 27 14.07 15.69 -8.01
CA GLY A 27 13.16 16.82 -8.27
C GLY A 27 12.29 16.59 -9.51
N LYS A 28 12.89 16.15 -10.61
CA LYS A 28 12.18 15.84 -11.86
C LYS A 28 11.27 14.62 -11.73
N GLN A 29 11.68 13.62 -10.95
CA GLN A 29 10.82 12.48 -10.63
C GLN A 29 9.55 12.91 -9.86
N ARG A 30 9.69 13.86 -8.92
CA ARG A 30 8.55 14.39 -8.16
C ARG A 30 7.61 15.21 -9.04
N SER A 31 8.12 16.01 -9.97
CA SER A 31 7.27 16.80 -10.87
C SER A 31 6.49 15.91 -11.84
N GLU A 32 7.14 14.90 -12.41
CA GLU A 32 6.50 13.92 -13.29
C GLU A 32 5.44 13.11 -12.55
N ASN A 33 5.71 12.69 -11.31
CA ASN A 33 4.71 11.99 -10.48
C ASN A 33 3.50 12.88 -10.18
N ARG A 34 3.71 14.16 -9.85
CA ARG A 34 2.59 15.11 -9.67
C ARG A 34 1.77 15.27 -10.94
N LYS A 35 2.41 15.29 -12.12
CA LYS A 35 1.71 15.36 -13.41
C LYS A 35 0.89 14.09 -13.64
N ALA A 36 1.49 12.92 -13.48
CA ALA A 36 0.80 11.62 -13.62
C ALA A 36 -0.41 11.51 -12.69
N LEU A 37 -0.31 11.97 -11.44
CA LEU A 37 -1.43 11.98 -10.50
C LEU A 37 -2.56 12.94 -10.91
N ARG A 38 -2.23 14.09 -11.54
CA ARG A 38 -3.25 15.00 -12.06
C ARG A 38 -3.96 14.38 -13.26
N ASP A 39 -3.22 13.73 -14.14
CA ASP A 39 -3.77 13.09 -15.33
C ASP A 39 -4.64 11.88 -14.96
N ALA A 40 -4.21 11.05 -14.01
CA ALA A 40 -4.99 9.91 -13.49
C ALA A 40 -6.29 10.32 -12.79
N ARG A 41 -6.36 11.54 -12.21
CA ARG A 41 -7.63 12.06 -11.65
C ARG A 41 -8.62 12.44 -12.75
N ARG A 42 -8.12 12.93 -13.88
CA ARG A 42 -8.91 13.38 -15.02
C ARG A 42 -9.45 12.23 -15.87
N SER A 43 -8.73 11.12 -15.98
CA SER A 43 -9.22 9.95 -16.69
C SER A 43 -10.41 9.35 -15.95
N SER A 44 -11.52 9.08 -16.64
CA SER A 44 -12.60 8.25 -16.12
C SER A 44 -12.26 6.79 -16.42
N ALA A 45 -11.99 6.01 -15.38
CA ALA A 45 -11.78 4.56 -15.50
C ALA A 45 -12.91 3.87 -14.74
N GLU A 46 -13.43 2.79 -15.32
CA GLU A 46 -14.48 1.96 -14.73
C GLU A 46 -14.05 1.38 -13.36
N TYR A 47 -12.76 1.09 -13.20
CA TYR A 47 -12.16 0.58 -11.96
C TYR A 47 -11.33 1.63 -11.23
N LYS A 48 -11.88 2.83 -11.00
CA LYS A 48 -11.21 3.85 -10.17
C LYS A 48 -11.03 3.42 -8.72
N ASP A 49 -11.94 2.57 -8.24
CA ASP A 49 -11.85 2.00 -6.90
C ASP A 49 -10.87 0.82 -6.93
N SER A 50 -9.68 1.06 -6.37
CA SER A 50 -8.69 0.02 -6.16
C SER A 50 -9.28 -1.04 -5.23
N HIS A 51 -9.68 -2.18 -5.79
CA HIS A 51 -10.00 -3.37 -4.99
C HIS A 51 -8.78 -3.90 -4.22
N LEU A 52 -7.58 -3.45 -4.59
CA LEU A 52 -6.40 -3.67 -3.78
C LEU A 52 -6.50 -2.75 -2.55
N ALA A 53 -6.53 -3.35 -1.36
CA ALA A 53 -6.51 -2.66 -0.07
C ALA A 53 -5.14 -2.02 0.22
N VAL A 54 -4.63 -1.20 -0.72
CA VAL A 54 -3.33 -0.53 -0.62
C VAL A 54 -3.55 0.97 -0.58
N ASN A 55 -3.03 1.58 0.48
CA ASN A 55 -3.04 3.03 0.66
C ASN A 55 -1.78 3.67 0.12
N LYS A 56 -1.82 4.96 -0.25
CA LYS A 56 -0.65 5.72 -0.71
C LYS A 56 0.60 5.58 0.19
N ALA A 57 0.40 5.34 1.48
CA ALA A 57 1.47 5.11 2.44
C ALA A 57 2.29 3.84 2.17
N THR A 58 1.70 2.78 1.58
CA THR A 58 2.40 1.53 1.25
C THR A 58 3.40 1.73 0.09
N PHE A 59 3.13 2.68 -0.81
CA PHE A 59 3.99 2.99 -1.94
C PHE A 59 5.12 3.98 -1.61
N LYS A 60 5.26 4.45 -0.35
CA LYS A 60 6.43 5.25 0.05
C LYS A 60 7.67 4.38 0.05
N ARG A 61 8.79 4.91 -0.46
CA ARG A 61 10.09 4.21 -0.45
C ARG A 61 10.46 3.81 0.99
N GLY A 62 10.64 2.51 1.23
CA GLY A 62 10.92 1.94 2.56
C GLY A 62 9.68 1.61 3.40
N ALA A 63 8.46 1.78 2.88
CA ALA A 63 7.22 1.49 3.61
C ALA A 63 6.68 0.06 3.43
N SER A 64 7.35 -0.78 2.63
CA SER A 64 6.91 -2.16 2.31
C SER A 64 6.79 -3.10 3.50
N GLY A 65 7.28 -2.73 4.69
CA GLY A 65 7.13 -3.49 5.93
C GLY A 65 6.20 -2.86 6.99
N ARG A 66 5.71 -1.63 6.78
CA ARG A 66 4.89 -0.95 7.79
C ARG A 66 3.42 -1.23 7.53
N GLN A 67 2.79 -2.07 8.35
CA GLN A 67 1.33 -2.19 8.37
C GLN A 67 0.74 -0.82 8.70
N VAL A 68 0.11 -0.20 7.70
CA VAL A 68 -0.69 1.00 7.90
C VAL A 68 -2.03 0.49 8.41
N THR A 69 -2.39 0.84 9.64
CA THR A 69 -3.72 0.59 10.19
C THR A 69 -4.74 1.25 9.25
N GLN A 70 -5.49 0.42 8.53
CA GLN A 70 -6.47 0.88 7.56
C GLN A 70 -7.67 1.44 8.32
N SER A 71 -8.02 2.71 8.10
CA SER A 71 -9.20 3.34 8.70
C SER A 71 -10.48 2.98 7.93
N ASP A 72 -10.68 1.70 7.63
CA ASP A 72 -11.79 1.19 6.82
C ASP A 72 -13.11 1.08 7.62
N GLY A 73 -13.20 1.75 8.78
CA GLY A 73 -14.32 1.60 9.70
C GLY A 73 -14.32 0.29 10.49
N ARG A 74 -13.23 -0.49 10.47
CA ARG A 74 -13.05 -1.71 11.29
C ARG A 74 -13.15 -1.45 12.79
N ASP A 75 -12.95 -0.20 13.22
CA ASP A 75 -13.15 0.22 14.61
C ASP A 75 -14.61 0.21 15.05
N LYS A 76 -15.56 0.16 14.11
CA LYS A 76 -17.00 0.04 14.41
C LYS A 76 -17.47 -1.41 14.52
N PHE A 77 -16.63 -2.39 14.18
CA PHE A 77 -17.01 -3.79 14.28
C PHE A 77 -17.03 -4.25 15.74
N LYS A 78 -18.07 -5.02 16.09
CA LYS A 78 -18.26 -5.61 17.41
C LYS A 78 -17.29 -6.75 17.70
N PHE A 79 -16.61 -7.28 16.68
CA PHE A 79 -15.70 -8.40 16.77
C PHE A 79 -14.35 -8.03 16.18
N ASP A 80 -13.29 -8.52 16.81
CA ASP A 80 -11.92 -8.44 16.30
C ASP A 80 -11.67 -9.52 15.23
N ASN A 81 -10.55 -9.43 14.51
CA ASN A 81 -10.16 -10.38 13.46
C ASN A 81 -9.98 -11.83 13.98
N SER A 82 -9.82 -11.99 15.30
CA SER A 82 -9.77 -13.28 16.00
C SER A 82 -11.15 -13.84 16.37
N GLY A 83 -12.24 -13.13 16.05
CA GLY A 83 -13.61 -13.48 16.42
C GLY A 83 -13.97 -13.12 17.86
N MET A 84 -13.05 -12.53 18.63
CA MET A 84 -13.31 -12.10 20.00
C MET A 84 -14.17 -10.83 20.02
N PRO A 85 -15.17 -10.74 20.91
CA PRO A 85 -15.96 -9.52 21.07
C PRO A 85 -15.05 -8.38 21.52
N ARG A 86 -15.09 -7.27 20.78
CA ARG A 86 -14.28 -6.08 21.04
C ARG A 86 -14.98 -5.27 22.14
N VAL A 87 -14.60 -5.50 23.39
CA VAL A 87 -15.16 -4.78 24.55
C VAL A 87 -14.51 -3.40 24.62
N SER A 88 -15.21 -2.37 24.16
CA SER A 88 -14.81 -0.98 24.42
C SER A 88 -15.06 -0.63 25.88
N GLU A 89 -14.11 0.04 26.53
CA GLU A 89 -14.37 0.61 27.85
C GLU A 89 -15.57 1.58 27.78
N PRO A 90 -16.45 1.56 28.78
CA PRO A 90 -17.57 2.49 28.80
C PRO A 90 -17.06 3.94 28.86
N SER A 91 -17.66 4.79 28.03
CA SER A 91 -17.30 6.21 27.90
C SER A 91 -17.51 7.00 29.20
N HIS A 92 -18.45 6.55 30.05
CA HIS A 92 -18.75 7.16 31.33
C HIS A 92 -17.89 6.56 32.45
N VAL A 93 -17.17 7.43 33.14
CA VAL A 93 -16.25 7.07 34.24
C VAL A 93 -16.95 6.28 35.35
N SER A 94 -18.24 6.53 35.60
CA SER A 94 -19.05 5.84 36.61
C SER A 94 -19.36 4.38 36.29
N LEU A 95 -19.25 3.97 35.02
CA LEU A 95 -19.49 2.59 34.57
C LEU A 95 -18.20 1.78 34.44
N ARG A 96 -17.03 2.40 34.67
CA ARG A 96 -15.75 1.70 34.61
C ARG A 96 -15.62 0.75 35.80
N LEU A 97 -15.37 -0.53 35.51
CA LEU A 97 -15.04 -1.54 36.51
C LEU A 97 -13.77 -1.12 37.26
N ARG A 98 -13.93 -0.80 38.55
CA ARG A 98 -12.83 -0.38 39.42
C ARG A 98 -11.86 -1.55 39.61
N LYS A 99 -10.69 -1.51 38.96
CA LYS A 99 -9.63 -2.52 39.18
C LYS A 99 -9.25 -2.56 40.65
N LYS A 100 -9.41 -3.71 41.29
CA LYS A 100 -9.02 -3.95 42.70
C LYS A 100 -7.49 -3.95 42.76
N LYS A 101 -6.89 -3.06 43.56
CA LYS A 101 -5.44 -3.05 43.81
C LYS A 101 -5.05 -4.40 44.42
N SER A 102 -4.16 -5.13 43.78
CA SER A 102 -3.49 -6.29 44.40
C SER A 102 -2.55 -5.77 45.48
N THR A 103 -2.77 -6.18 46.72
CA THR A 103 -1.88 -5.91 47.85
C THR A 103 -0.52 -6.54 47.57
N PRO A 104 0.60 -5.80 47.63
CA PRO A 104 1.92 -6.41 47.60
C PRO A 104 2.08 -7.25 48.88
N GLN A 105 2.34 -8.54 48.72
CA GLN A 105 2.81 -9.41 49.80
C GLN A 105 4.29 -9.06 50.03
N ASN A 106 4.60 -8.54 51.21
CA ASN A 106 5.96 -8.51 51.76
C ASN A 106 6.21 -9.80 52.53
#